data_AF-A0AAU1FLM6-F1
#
_entry.id   AF-A0AAU1FLM6-F1
#
_cell.length_a   1.000
_cell.length_b   1.000
_cell.length_c   1.000
_cell.angle_alpha   90.00
_cell.angle_beta   90.00
_cell.angle_gamma   90.00
#
_symmetry.space_group_name_H-M   'P 1'
#
loop_
_entity.id
_entity.type
_entity.pdbx_description
1 polymer ?
#
loop_
_entity_poly.entity_id
_entity_poly.type
_entity_poly.pdbx_seq_one_letter_code
_entity_poly.pdbx_strand_id
1 'polypeptide(L)'
;MRRSLCLTVLFGMAVAIASAGAVAAADDLCGNTFKERLQCWSKSIDKGAVHVTLDGQVQFDSDARDRQNRRDVERTVWNKRDNLVVEVPAGASTGEGGTVLLLLAKTGWVAENAQIAKLPPEAVKDLQSVNACPRTPKNPKDLCTRLATGPLPGSELIAANPGSYRPLHAYSIAAEGSNGNGNGNGNGNGNGNGNGNGNTHSSPPASTKPPSSPPPGDTSSGKGLDRATQILAGLCVVLVLLLAALLFLIRRSSRAVGTLSRRALAAPGVGAVPVTTARAHAPDETTTRLRVTPTPRYGRRVGNVPGPARSAVVRTELHPQGYVELDRVLYRAVWAEPGRPPPAPGGLVDVTDARERDSDVLYAFPPTTGRHAKGTRP
;
A
#
# COMPACT_ATOMS: atom_id res chain seq x y z
N MET A 1 13.14 -61.91 17.34
CA MET A 1 13.77 -60.79 16.59
C MET A 1 12.73 -59.69 16.40
N ARG A 2 12.68 -58.70 17.31
CA ARG A 2 11.78 -57.54 17.23
C ARG A 2 12.63 -56.32 16.90
N ARG A 3 12.47 -55.76 15.69
CA ARG A 3 13.24 -54.62 15.21
C ARG A 3 12.47 -53.33 15.45
N SER A 4 12.98 -52.57 16.42
CA SER A 4 13.20 -51.11 16.44
C SER A 4 12.25 -50.24 15.61
N LEU A 5 11.29 -49.63 16.30
CA LEU A 5 10.39 -48.57 15.81
C LEU A 5 10.31 -47.53 16.94
N CYS A 6 11.27 -46.60 17.01
CA CYS A 6 11.30 -45.58 18.08
C CYS A 6 12.23 -44.38 17.82
N LEU A 7 12.21 -43.77 16.62
CA LEU A 7 13.07 -42.59 16.38
C LEU A 7 12.55 -41.65 15.30
N THR A 8 11.36 -41.06 15.49
CA THR A 8 10.90 -39.87 14.72
C THR A 8 9.79 -39.10 15.45
N VAL A 9 9.99 -38.76 16.73
CA VAL A 9 9.15 -37.78 17.43
C VAL A 9 10.05 -36.94 18.32
N LEU A 10 10.59 -35.83 17.79
CA LEU A 10 11.11 -34.65 18.53
C LEU A 10 11.82 -33.68 17.55
N PHE A 11 11.05 -33.07 16.65
CA PHE A 11 11.44 -31.84 15.94
C PHE A 11 10.17 -31.03 15.68
N GLY A 12 9.63 -30.44 16.75
CA GLY A 12 8.32 -29.79 16.68
C GLY A 12 8.06 -28.90 17.89
N MET A 13 9.00 -28.00 18.21
CA MET A 13 8.75 -26.82 19.04
C MET A 13 10.04 -25.99 19.15
N ALA A 14 10.31 -25.15 18.16
CA ALA A 14 11.24 -24.05 18.34
C ALA A 14 10.92 -22.93 17.35
N VAL A 15 10.67 -21.75 17.93
CA VAL A 15 10.66 -20.42 17.29
C VAL A 15 9.38 -20.03 16.53
N ALA A 16 8.38 -19.57 17.29
CA ALA A 16 7.46 -18.53 16.85
C ALA A 16 7.48 -17.38 17.88
N ILE A 17 8.65 -16.81 18.11
CA ILE A 17 8.75 -15.45 18.65
C ILE A 17 8.81 -14.55 17.42
N ALA A 18 7.65 -14.26 16.85
CA ALA A 18 7.52 -13.11 15.97
C ALA A 18 7.64 -11.89 16.88
N SER A 19 8.85 -11.36 16.98
CA SER A 19 9.10 -10.03 17.52
C SER A 19 8.07 -9.09 16.90
N ALA A 20 7.24 -8.44 17.73
CA ALA A 20 6.55 -7.23 17.34
C ALA A 20 7.64 -6.24 16.95
N GLY A 21 7.98 -6.25 15.66
CA GLY A 21 9.01 -5.39 15.12
C GLY A 21 8.56 -3.98 15.39
N ALA A 22 9.39 -3.23 16.11
CA ALA A 22 9.35 -1.78 15.97
C ALA A 22 9.26 -1.51 14.47
N VAL A 23 8.25 -0.74 14.06
CA VAL A 23 8.22 -0.19 12.71
C VAL A 23 9.40 0.77 12.69
N ALA A 24 10.59 0.23 12.40
CA ALA A 24 11.76 1.03 12.12
C ALA A 24 11.32 1.91 10.96
N ALA A 25 11.18 3.21 11.22
CA ALA A 25 11.02 4.20 10.17
C ALA A 25 12.12 3.88 9.15
N ALA A 26 11.72 3.63 7.90
CA ALA A 26 12.63 3.15 6.86
C ALA A 26 13.76 4.15 6.54
N ASP A 27 13.76 5.32 7.19
CA ASP A 27 14.73 6.40 7.02
C ASP A 27 16.16 6.00 7.36
N ASP A 28 16.39 5.09 8.32
CA ASP A 28 17.76 4.69 8.69
C ASP A 28 18.42 3.71 7.69
N LEU A 29 17.65 3.05 6.82
CA LEU A 29 18.16 1.97 5.98
C LEU A 29 18.45 2.38 4.53
N CYS A 30 17.93 3.51 4.08
CA CYS A 30 17.95 3.89 2.67
C CYS A 30 19.02 4.91 2.29
N GLY A 31 19.99 5.18 3.17
CA GLY A 31 21.07 6.15 2.93
C GLY A 31 20.64 7.60 3.15
N ASN A 32 21.60 8.51 3.07
CA ASN A 32 21.39 9.93 3.36
C ASN A 32 21.27 10.80 2.10
N THR A 33 21.54 10.24 0.92
CA THR A 33 21.39 10.94 -0.36
C THR A 33 20.03 10.66 -1.00
N PHE A 34 19.52 11.60 -1.80
CA PHE A 34 18.27 11.40 -2.53
C PHE A 34 18.34 10.23 -3.50
N LYS A 35 19.48 10.06 -4.18
CA LYS A 35 19.71 8.93 -5.08
C LYS A 35 19.63 7.58 -4.36
N GLU A 36 20.29 7.44 -3.21
CA GLU A 36 20.26 6.20 -2.43
C GLU A 36 18.85 5.89 -1.93
N ARG A 37 18.15 6.92 -1.42
CA ARG A 37 16.75 6.78 -0.98
C ARG A 37 15.83 6.34 -2.11
N LEU A 38 15.93 6.98 -3.26
CA LEU A 38 15.14 6.64 -4.44
C LEU A 38 15.45 5.22 -4.93
N GLN A 39 16.72 4.81 -4.93
CA GLN A 39 17.14 3.45 -5.31
C GLN A 39 16.68 2.39 -4.29
N CYS A 40 16.62 2.75 -3.01
CA CYS A 40 16.07 1.91 -1.96
C CYS A 40 14.57 1.68 -2.19
N TRP A 41 13.81 2.76 -2.38
CA TRP A 41 12.37 2.69 -2.61
C TRP A 41 12.01 1.98 -3.92
N SER A 42 12.81 2.18 -4.99
CA SER A 42 12.57 1.51 -6.27
C SER A 42 12.65 -0.02 -6.17
N LYS A 43 13.50 -0.56 -5.27
CA LYS A 43 13.58 -2.01 -5.02
C LYS A 43 12.33 -2.54 -4.29
N SER A 44 11.68 -1.70 -3.49
CA SER A 44 10.50 -2.07 -2.69
C SER A 44 9.20 -1.91 -3.47
N ILE A 45 9.14 -0.94 -4.40
CA ILE A 45 8.01 -0.67 -5.29
C ILE A 45 7.59 -1.90 -6.12
N ASP A 46 8.54 -2.80 -6.41
CA ASP A 46 8.29 -4.03 -7.16
C ASP A 46 7.55 -5.09 -6.35
N LYS A 47 7.57 -4.95 -5.02
CA LYS A 47 6.98 -5.90 -4.08
C LYS A 47 5.60 -5.46 -3.60
N GLY A 48 5.20 -4.21 -3.86
CA GLY A 48 3.92 -3.67 -3.46
C GLY A 48 3.92 -2.15 -3.35
N ALA A 49 2.86 -1.61 -2.75
CA ALA A 49 2.75 -0.19 -2.49
C ALA A 49 3.80 0.27 -1.47
N VAL A 50 4.50 1.34 -1.80
CA VAL A 50 5.46 2.05 -0.94
C VAL A 50 4.83 3.38 -0.57
N HIS A 51 4.70 3.60 0.73
CA HIS A 51 4.24 4.85 1.31
C HIS A 51 5.44 5.61 1.87
N VAL A 52 5.66 6.84 1.41
CA VAL A 52 6.76 7.71 1.86
C VAL A 52 6.17 8.97 2.48
N THR A 53 6.46 9.22 3.75
CA THR A 53 6.11 10.46 4.44
C THR A 53 7.30 11.42 4.39
N LEU A 54 7.08 12.64 3.87
CA LEU A 54 8.08 13.71 3.79
C LEU A 54 7.90 14.65 4.99
N ASP A 55 8.41 14.24 6.14
CA ASP A 55 8.41 15.02 7.39
C ASP A 55 9.50 16.10 7.44
N GLY A 56 10.48 16.03 6.55
CA GLY A 56 11.56 17.00 6.40
C GLY A 56 11.96 17.26 4.95
N GLN A 57 12.84 18.24 4.77
CA GLN A 57 13.36 18.59 3.45
C GLN A 57 14.27 17.50 2.93
N VAL A 58 14.01 17.06 1.70
CA VAL A 58 14.89 16.15 0.97
C VAL A 58 15.64 16.96 -0.09
N GLN A 59 16.97 17.00 0.01
CA GLN A 59 17.81 17.72 -0.95
C GLN A 59 17.86 16.99 -2.29
N PHE A 60 17.99 17.74 -3.39
CA PHE A 60 18.18 17.16 -4.71
C PHE A 60 19.68 17.08 -5.05
N ASP A 61 20.24 15.87 -5.10
CA ASP A 61 21.65 15.70 -5.43
C ASP A 61 21.91 16.05 -6.90
N SER A 62 22.61 17.14 -7.19
CA SER A 62 22.84 17.59 -8.57
C SER A 62 24.12 17.06 -9.22
N ASP A 63 24.86 16.14 -8.56
CA ASP A 63 26.15 15.62 -9.06
C ASP A 63 26.01 15.05 -10.48
N ALA A 64 26.73 15.67 -11.41
CA ALA A 64 26.72 15.31 -12.82
C ALA A 64 27.19 13.87 -13.07
N ARG A 65 28.09 13.34 -12.23
CA ARG A 65 28.61 11.97 -12.35
C ARG A 65 27.52 10.92 -12.12
N ASP A 66 26.55 11.26 -11.27
CA ASP A 66 25.47 10.36 -10.86
C ASP A 66 24.15 10.62 -11.58
N ARG A 67 24.08 11.69 -12.38
CA ARG A 67 22.86 12.12 -13.09
C ARG A 67 22.23 11.01 -13.92
N GLN A 68 23.04 10.26 -14.67
CA GLN A 68 22.50 9.19 -15.52
C GLN A 68 21.88 8.06 -14.68
N ASN A 69 22.59 7.61 -13.65
CA ASN A 69 22.10 6.56 -12.76
C ASN A 69 20.81 7.00 -12.04
N ARG A 70 20.77 8.25 -11.54
CA ARG A 70 19.54 8.82 -10.96
C ARG A 70 18.37 8.79 -11.96
N ARG A 71 18.56 9.25 -13.19
CA ARG A 71 17.50 9.22 -14.23
C ARG A 71 16.97 7.82 -14.50
N ASP A 72 17.83 6.80 -14.45
CA ASP A 72 17.42 5.42 -14.67
C ASP A 72 16.57 4.90 -13.49
N VAL A 73 16.89 5.31 -12.25
CA VAL A 73 16.06 5.05 -11.08
C VAL A 73 14.73 5.83 -11.14
N GLU A 74 14.76 7.13 -11.47
CA GLU A 74 13.56 7.96 -11.64
C GLU A 74 12.62 7.37 -12.70
N ARG A 75 13.16 6.89 -13.83
CA ARG A 75 12.38 6.19 -14.86
C ARG A 75 11.74 4.91 -14.32
N THR A 76 12.46 4.16 -13.49
CA THR A 76 11.95 2.94 -12.87
C THR A 76 10.79 3.25 -11.92
N VAL A 77 10.95 4.27 -11.07
CA VAL A 77 9.89 4.74 -10.17
C VAL A 77 8.70 5.26 -10.95
N TRP A 78 8.93 6.08 -11.99
CA TRP A 78 7.88 6.62 -12.84
C TRP A 78 7.04 5.53 -13.52
N ASN A 79 7.67 4.50 -14.05
CA ASN A 79 6.98 3.37 -14.68
C ASN A 79 6.12 2.56 -13.70
N LYS A 80 6.35 2.71 -12.40
CA LYS A 80 5.67 1.99 -11.32
C LYS A 80 5.01 2.94 -10.31
N ARG A 81 4.72 4.17 -10.74
CA ARG A 81 4.20 5.24 -9.89
C ARG A 81 2.85 4.96 -9.24
N ASP A 82 2.11 3.99 -9.74
CA ASP A 82 0.88 3.46 -9.12
C ASP A 82 1.14 2.83 -7.75
N ASN A 83 2.37 2.36 -7.50
CA ASN A 83 2.80 1.76 -6.25
C ASN A 83 3.50 2.76 -5.33
N LEU A 84 3.61 4.05 -5.70
CA LEU A 84 4.23 5.07 -4.86
C LEU A 84 3.18 6.06 -4.38
N VAL A 85 3.03 6.16 -3.06
CA VAL A 85 2.21 7.18 -2.40
C VAL A 85 3.12 8.07 -1.57
N VAL A 86 3.04 9.38 -1.78
CA VAL A 86 3.83 10.37 -1.05
C VAL A 86 2.92 11.19 -0.16
N GLU A 87 3.21 11.22 1.13
CA GLU A 87 2.53 12.05 2.12
C GLU A 87 3.40 13.25 2.49
N VAL A 88 2.83 14.45 2.53
CA VAL A 88 3.47 15.68 3.01
C VAL A 88 2.63 16.24 4.16
N PRO A 89 3.07 16.05 5.42
CA PRO A 89 2.33 16.51 6.60
C PRO A 89 2.17 18.03 6.68
N ALA A 90 1.29 18.47 7.57
CA ALA A 90 1.04 19.90 7.82
C ALA A 90 2.32 20.61 8.29
N GLY A 91 2.61 21.77 7.69
CA GLY A 91 3.79 22.59 7.99
C GLY A 91 5.14 22.01 7.51
N ALA A 92 5.16 20.80 6.95
CA ALA A 92 6.38 20.21 6.40
C ALA A 92 6.80 20.92 5.11
N SER A 93 8.09 20.85 4.79
CA SER A 93 8.64 21.33 3.53
C SER A 93 9.32 20.19 2.78
N THR A 94 8.99 20.01 1.51
CA THR A 94 9.48 18.87 0.71
C THR A 94 10.98 18.95 0.42
N GLY A 95 11.55 20.14 0.32
CA GLY A 95 12.84 20.34 -0.33
C GLY A 95 12.80 19.96 -1.82
N GLU A 96 13.88 20.23 -2.54
CA GLU A 96 13.94 20.03 -3.99
C GLU A 96 13.73 18.55 -4.39
N GLY A 97 14.36 17.62 -3.67
CA GLY A 97 14.26 16.18 -3.92
C GLY A 97 12.89 15.61 -3.52
N GLY A 98 12.28 16.13 -2.45
CA GLY A 98 10.93 15.72 -2.05
C GLY A 98 9.88 16.18 -3.06
N THR A 99 10.06 17.37 -3.65
CA THR A 99 9.22 17.81 -4.78
C THR A 99 9.36 16.89 -6.00
N VAL A 100 10.58 16.46 -6.32
CA VAL A 100 10.79 15.46 -7.41
C VAL A 100 10.07 14.15 -7.09
N LEU A 101 10.17 13.64 -5.86
CA LEU A 101 9.47 12.41 -5.45
C LEU A 101 7.95 12.56 -5.57
N LEU A 102 7.41 13.69 -5.14
CA LEU A 102 5.98 14.01 -5.21
C LEU A 102 5.46 14.05 -6.65
N LEU A 103 6.28 14.50 -7.61
CA LEU A 103 5.95 14.51 -9.04
C LEU A 103 6.10 13.14 -9.70
N LEU A 104 6.98 12.28 -9.17
CA LEU A 104 7.14 10.91 -9.66
C LEU A 104 5.99 10.00 -9.20
N ALA A 105 5.38 10.28 -8.05
CA ALA A 105 4.22 9.56 -7.55
C ALA A 105 2.96 9.86 -8.38
N LYS A 106 2.08 8.86 -8.56
CA LYS A 106 0.78 9.09 -9.19
C LYS A 106 -0.20 9.76 -8.24
N THR A 107 -0.11 9.39 -6.96
CA THR A 107 -1.00 9.85 -5.91
C THR A 107 -0.18 10.39 -4.74
N GLY A 108 -0.58 11.55 -4.24
CA GLY A 108 0.01 12.12 -3.03
C GLY A 108 -1.06 12.67 -2.08
N TRP A 109 -0.75 12.61 -0.79
CA TRP A 109 -1.52 13.27 0.27
C TRP A 109 -0.73 14.47 0.74
N VAL A 110 -1.30 15.67 0.60
CA VAL A 110 -0.57 16.90 0.91
C VAL A 110 -1.44 17.72 1.84
N ALA A 111 -0.88 18.16 2.96
CA ALA A 111 -1.56 19.11 3.82
C ALA A 111 -1.61 20.49 3.15
N GLU A 112 -2.70 21.23 3.33
CA GLU A 112 -2.91 22.52 2.64
C GLU A 112 -1.84 23.56 2.95
N ASN A 113 -1.29 23.53 4.17
CA ASN A 113 -0.24 24.44 4.63
C ASN A 113 1.19 23.87 4.46
N ALA A 114 1.36 22.72 3.81
CA ALA A 114 2.67 22.20 3.46
C ALA A 114 3.36 23.12 2.43
N GLN A 115 4.69 23.15 2.44
CA GLN A 115 5.51 23.97 1.55
C GLN A 115 6.20 23.09 0.50
N ILE A 116 5.75 23.19 -0.76
CA ILE A 116 6.32 22.42 -1.87
C ILE A 116 7.43 23.26 -2.49
N ALA A 117 8.68 22.81 -2.31
CA ALA A 117 9.84 23.55 -2.77
C ALA A 117 9.90 23.67 -4.30
N LYS A 118 10.54 24.74 -4.77
CA LYS A 118 10.84 24.96 -6.19
C LYS A 118 11.65 23.81 -6.77
N LEU A 119 11.40 23.43 -8.02
CA LEU A 119 12.25 22.50 -8.77
C LEU A 119 13.49 23.22 -9.30
N PRO A 120 14.71 22.69 -9.06
CA PRO A 120 15.90 23.22 -9.69
C PRO A 120 15.87 22.92 -11.20
N PRO A 121 16.46 23.77 -12.06
CA PRO A 121 16.41 23.60 -13.52
C PRO A 121 16.90 22.23 -14.02
N GLU A 122 17.88 21.65 -13.32
CA GLU A 122 18.41 20.33 -13.67
C GLU A 122 17.40 19.20 -13.35
N ALA A 123 16.65 19.30 -12.25
CA ALA A 123 15.56 18.35 -11.95
C ALA A 123 14.43 18.44 -12.98
N VAL A 124 14.10 19.64 -13.47
CA VAL A 124 13.09 19.81 -14.54
C VAL A 124 13.52 19.06 -15.80
N LYS A 125 14.79 19.19 -16.22
CA LYS A 125 15.33 18.47 -17.38
C LYS A 125 15.33 16.95 -17.17
N ASP A 126 15.70 16.48 -15.99
CA ASP A 126 15.70 15.06 -15.66
C ASP A 126 14.27 14.49 -15.68
N LEU A 127 13.29 15.18 -15.08
CA LEU A 127 11.87 14.83 -15.13
C LEU A 127 11.29 14.84 -16.56
N GLN A 128 11.72 15.79 -17.41
CA GLN A 128 11.35 15.80 -18.83
C GLN A 128 11.93 14.62 -19.61
N SER A 129 13.12 14.14 -19.22
CA SER A 129 13.78 12.99 -19.86
C SER A 129 13.07 11.66 -19.57
N VAL A 130 12.34 11.58 -18.46
CA VAL A 130 11.54 10.42 -18.06
C VAL A 130 10.04 10.59 -18.36
N ASN A 131 9.66 11.68 -19.03
CA ASN A 131 8.27 12.06 -19.34
C ASN A 131 7.38 12.33 -18.11
N ALA A 132 7.97 12.62 -16.95
CA ALA A 132 7.24 13.06 -15.76
C ALA A 132 6.80 14.53 -15.87
N CYS A 133 7.57 15.34 -16.59
CA CYS A 133 7.21 16.71 -16.97
C CYS A 133 7.11 16.85 -18.50
N PRO A 134 6.18 17.65 -19.03
CA PRO A 134 6.13 17.93 -20.46
C PRO A 134 7.37 18.74 -20.89
N ARG A 135 7.95 18.39 -22.04
CA ARG A 135 9.06 19.15 -22.65
C ARG A 135 8.64 20.55 -23.07
N THR A 136 7.42 20.65 -23.59
CA THR A 136 6.79 21.90 -24.00
C THR A 136 5.51 22.06 -23.19
N PRO A 137 5.45 22.98 -22.22
CA PRO A 137 4.25 23.19 -21.44
C PRO A 137 3.16 23.73 -22.35
N LYS A 138 2.10 22.94 -22.55
CA LYS A 138 0.91 23.36 -23.31
C LYS A 138 0.05 24.35 -22.52
N ASN A 139 0.20 24.35 -21.20
CA ASN A 139 -0.58 25.16 -20.28
C ASN A 139 0.39 25.78 -19.25
N PRO A 140 0.42 27.10 -19.05
CA PRO A 140 1.24 27.73 -18.00
C PRO A 140 0.84 27.27 -16.59
N LYS A 141 -0.36 26.70 -16.42
CA LYS A 141 -0.83 26.09 -15.17
C LYS A 141 -0.32 24.66 -14.96
N ASP A 142 0.48 24.12 -15.89
CA ASP A 142 1.14 22.83 -15.71
C ASP A 142 2.00 22.84 -14.45
N LEU A 143 1.91 21.78 -13.67
CA LEU A 143 2.50 21.73 -12.35
C LEU A 143 4.03 21.87 -12.37
N CYS A 144 4.70 21.21 -13.32
CA CYS A 144 6.14 21.33 -13.47
C CYS A 144 6.55 22.77 -13.83
N THR A 145 5.76 23.46 -14.64
CA THR A 145 6.02 24.88 -15.01
C THR A 145 5.91 25.80 -13.79
N ARG A 146 4.89 25.60 -12.96
CA ARG A 146 4.70 26.39 -11.74
C ARG A 146 5.83 26.15 -10.74
N LEU A 147 6.16 24.89 -10.48
CA LEU A 147 7.23 24.52 -9.57
C LEU A 147 8.64 24.90 -10.09
N ALA A 148 8.84 24.99 -11.41
CA ALA A 148 10.07 25.53 -11.98
C ALA A 148 10.20 27.06 -11.76
N THR A 149 9.07 27.75 -11.59
CA THR A 149 9.05 29.20 -11.36
C THR A 149 9.31 29.53 -9.89
N GLY A 150 8.64 28.83 -8.97
CA GLY A 150 8.76 29.07 -7.53
C GLY A 150 8.15 27.96 -6.67
N PRO A 151 8.31 28.05 -5.34
CA PRO A 151 7.62 27.15 -4.41
C PRO A 151 6.10 27.35 -4.46
N LEU A 152 5.35 26.32 -4.07
CA LEU A 152 3.89 26.37 -4.00
C LEU A 152 3.41 25.89 -2.62
N PRO A 153 2.37 26.50 -2.03
CA PRO A 153 1.70 25.91 -0.89
C PRO A 153 0.92 24.65 -1.30
N GLY A 154 0.71 23.74 -0.37
CA GLY A 154 -0.01 22.48 -0.59
C GLY A 154 -1.42 22.70 -1.15
N SER A 155 -2.13 23.73 -0.70
CA SER A 155 -3.45 24.12 -1.22
C SER A 155 -3.44 24.43 -2.72
N GLU A 156 -2.43 25.17 -3.19
CA GLU A 156 -2.27 25.50 -4.61
C GLU A 156 -1.87 24.28 -5.46
N LEU A 157 -1.09 23.36 -4.89
CA LEU A 157 -0.76 22.07 -5.52
C LEU A 157 -2.02 21.21 -5.71
N ILE A 158 -2.83 21.07 -4.66
CA ILE A 158 -4.09 20.30 -4.68
C ILE A 158 -5.05 20.90 -5.71
N ALA A 159 -5.20 22.23 -5.71
CA ALA A 159 -6.06 22.93 -6.68
C ALA A 159 -5.57 22.78 -8.13
N ALA A 160 -4.25 22.72 -8.35
CA ALA A 160 -3.68 22.54 -9.68
C ALA A 160 -3.94 21.16 -10.28
N ASN A 161 -3.99 20.12 -9.44
CA ASN A 161 -4.13 18.74 -9.88
C ASN A 161 -4.89 17.86 -8.85
N PRO A 162 -6.21 18.06 -8.72
CA PRO A 162 -7.03 17.35 -7.72
C PRO A 162 -7.18 15.84 -7.99
N GLY A 163 -6.82 15.38 -9.19
CA GLY A 163 -6.81 13.95 -9.54
C GLY A 163 -5.60 13.20 -8.99
N SER A 164 -4.47 13.88 -8.83
CA SER A 164 -3.23 13.30 -8.30
C SER A 164 -3.01 13.61 -6.82
N TYR A 165 -3.41 14.79 -6.35
CA TYR A 165 -3.16 15.22 -4.97
C TYR A 165 -4.47 15.41 -4.21
N ARG A 166 -4.52 14.84 -3.01
CA ARG A 166 -5.67 14.98 -2.10
C ARG A 166 -5.27 15.73 -0.84
N PRO A 167 -6.17 16.55 -0.27
CA PRO A 167 -5.96 17.11 1.04
C PRO A 167 -5.75 15.98 2.05
N LEU A 168 -4.70 16.09 2.86
CA LEU A 168 -4.47 15.18 3.96
C LEU A 168 -5.50 15.47 5.06
N HIS A 169 -6.51 14.62 5.15
CA HIS A 169 -7.43 14.62 6.30
C HIS A 169 -7.03 13.47 7.21
N ALA A 170 -6.28 13.78 8.26
CA ALA A 170 -5.98 12.82 9.32
C ALA A 170 -7.20 12.73 10.26
N TYR A 171 -7.89 11.60 10.21
CA TYR A 171 -8.91 11.27 11.19
C TYR A 171 -8.29 10.28 12.19
N SER A 172 -8.06 10.74 13.42
CA SER A 172 -7.74 9.83 14.52
C SER A 172 -9.05 9.29 15.10
N ILE A 173 -9.31 8.00 14.94
CA ILE A 173 -10.34 7.33 15.72
C ILE A 173 -9.70 7.03 17.08
N ALA A 174 -10.00 7.85 18.09
CA ALA A 174 -9.61 7.52 19.45
C ALA A 174 -10.25 6.17 19.81
N ALA A 175 -9.45 5.21 20.30
CA ALA A 175 -10.00 3.98 20.82
C ALA A 175 -10.97 4.33 21.97
N GLU A 176 -12.26 4.01 21.80
CA GLU A 176 -13.27 4.13 22.85
C GLU A 176 -12.85 3.22 24.02
N GLY A 177 -12.13 3.78 25.00
CA GLY A 177 -11.60 2.98 26.10
C GLY A 177 -10.95 3.75 27.25
N SER A 178 -10.71 5.05 27.14
CA SER A 178 -10.31 5.88 28.28
C SER A 178 -11.46 6.76 28.71
N ASN A 179 -12.23 6.31 29.71
CA ASN A 179 -13.06 7.17 30.54
C ASN A 179 -12.16 8.06 31.43
N GLY A 180 -11.30 8.85 30.80
CA GLY A 180 -10.63 9.96 31.45
C GLY A 180 -11.58 11.14 31.46
N ASN A 181 -12.17 11.44 32.61
CA ASN A 181 -12.80 12.73 32.90
C ASN A 181 -11.73 13.84 32.80
N GLY A 182 -11.36 14.23 31.59
CA GLY A 182 -10.49 15.35 31.30
C GLY A 182 -11.35 16.52 30.83
N ASN A 183 -11.66 17.43 31.76
CA ASN A 183 -12.25 18.73 31.45
C ASN A 183 -11.22 19.58 30.70
N GLY A 184 -11.03 19.31 29.40
CA GLY A 184 -10.06 19.97 28.53
C GLY A 184 -10.69 21.13 27.78
N ASN A 185 -10.90 22.26 28.48
CA ASN A 185 -11.27 23.52 27.85
C ASN A 185 -10.03 24.12 27.17
N GLY A 186 -9.69 23.63 25.98
CA GLY A 186 -8.47 23.99 25.25
C GLY A 186 -8.73 25.03 24.15
N ASN A 187 -8.91 26.30 24.51
CA ASN A 187 -8.75 27.43 23.58
C ASN A 187 -7.25 27.66 23.34
N GLY A 188 -6.67 26.94 22.37
CA GLY A 188 -5.26 27.04 22.01
C GLY A 188 -4.99 28.09 20.93
N ASN A 189 -5.08 29.39 21.27
CA ASN A 189 -4.46 30.46 20.49
C ASN A 189 -2.95 30.46 20.76
N GLY A 190 -2.20 29.61 20.05
CA GLY A 190 -0.75 29.53 20.15
C GLY A 190 -0.04 30.47 19.17
N ASN A 191 0.07 31.76 19.50
CA ASN A 191 1.05 32.66 18.89
C ASN A 191 2.43 32.39 19.49
N GLY A 192 3.21 31.52 18.85
CA GLY A 192 4.60 31.26 19.20
C GLY A 192 5.56 32.13 18.36
N ASN A 193 5.82 33.36 18.79
CA ASN A 193 6.93 34.17 18.29
C ASN A 193 8.25 33.70 18.94
N GLY A 194 8.97 32.80 18.27
CA GLY A 194 10.32 32.40 18.65
C GLY A 194 11.36 33.33 18.04
N ASN A 195 11.70 34.41 18.75
CA ASN A 195 12.74 35.35 18.38
C ASN A 195 14.10 34.85 18.91
N GLY A 196 14.84 34.10 18.09
CA GLY A 196 16.18 33.62 18.41
C GLY A 196 17.25 34.66 18.04
N ASN A 197 17.49 35.61 18.93
CA ASN A 197 18.54 36.62 18.82
C ASN A 197 19.87 36.04 19.33
N GLY A 198 20.81 35.72 18.43
CA GLY A 198 22.17 35.30 18.76
C GLY A 198 23.18 36.23 18.09
N ASN A 199 23.52 37.32 18.78
CA ASN A 199 24.53 38.27 18.33
C ASN A 199 25.81 38.13 19.18
N THR A 200 26.93 38.48 18.53
CA THR A 200 28.28 38.80 19.04
C THR A 200 29.16 37.69 19.63
N HIS A 201 30.24 37.35 18.93
CA HIS A 201 31.52 38.01 19.20
C HIS A 201 32.52 37.93 18.03
N SER A 202 32.95 39.11 17.61
CA SER A 202 34.03 39.40 16.68
C SER A 202 35.39 39.24 17.38
N SER A 203 36.36 38.62 16.71
CA SER A 203 37.80 38.87 16.89
C SER A 203 38.54 38.53 15.59
N PRO A 204 39.36 39.43 15.02
CA PRO A 204 40.08 39.24 13.75
C PRO A 204 41.58 38.94 14.00
N PRO A 205 42.48 38.98 12.99
CA PRO A 205 42.99 37.80 12.31
C PRO A 205 44.49 37.56 12.57
N ALA A 206 44.92 36.29 12.61
CA ALA A 206 46.34 35.94 12.58
C ALA A 206 46.70 35.33 11.22
N SER A 207 47.49 36.11 10.49
CA SER A 207 48.15 35.76 9.24
C SER A 207 49.31 34.80 9.48
N THR A 208 49.33 33.64 8.81
CA THR A 208 50.56 32.86 8.57
C THR A 208 50.47 32.08 7.25
N LYS A 209 51.04 32.70 6.22
CA LYS A 209 51.96 32.21 5.16
C LYS A 209 52.01 30.68 4.81
N PRO A 210 52.13 30.32 3.50
CA PRO A 210 52.16 28.94 2.99
C PRO A 210 53.57 28.34 2.84
N PRO A 211 53.66 27.00 2.73
CA PRO A 211 54.56 26.34 1.77
C PRO A 211 53.86 25.13 1.07
N SER A 212 53.74 25.12 -0.26
CA SER A 212 54.66 24.48 -1.22
C SER A 212 54.54 22.95 -1.36
N SER A 213 54.11 22.54 -2.55
CA SER A 213 54.54 21.37 -3.34
C SER A 213 53.91 19.98 -3.08
N PRO A 214 53.53 19.25 -4.15
CA PRO A 214 52.92 17.91 -4.11
C PRO A 214 53.97 16.78 -4.21
N PRO A 215 53.71 15.57 -3.66
CA PRO A 215 54.44 14.38 -4.05
C PRO A 215 53.76 13.68 -5.25
N PRO A 216 54.55 13.10 -6.19
CA PRO A 216 54.05 12.28 -7.28
C PRO A 216 53.92 10.81 -6.86
N GLY A 217 52.96 10.13 -7.48
CA GLY A 217 53.02 8.70 -7.80
C GLY A 217 52.92 7.70 -6.64
N ASP A 218 51.87 6.89 -6.65
CA ASP A 218 52.11 5.44 -6.67
C ASP A 218 50.94 4.70 -7.33
N THR A 219 51.30 4.12 -8.47
CA THR A 219 50.58 3.09 -9.21
C THR A 219 50.54 1.77 -8.42
N SER A 220 49.53 0.94 -8.72
CA SER A 220 49.46 -0.51 -8.44
C SER A 220 48.96 -0.98 -7.06
N SER A 221 47.72 -0.65 -6.71
CA SER A 221 46.96 -1.54 -5.81
C SER A 221 46.27 -2.64 -6.62
N GLY A 222 46.97 -3.76 -6.73
CA GLY A 222 46.43 -5.01 -7.26
C GLY A 222 45.16 -5.40 -6.51
N LYS A 223 44.09 -5.63 -7.26
CA LYS A 223 42.80 -6.13 -6.78
C LYS A 223 42.95 -7.56 -6.26
N GLY A 224 43.51 -7.72 -5.06
CA GLY A 224 43.31 -8.92 -4.27
C GLY A 224 41.86 -8.91 -3.78
N LEU A 225 40.95 -9.51 -4.54
CA LEU A 225 39.60 -9.79 -4.04
C LEU A 225 39.76 -10.57 -2.73
N ASP A 226 39.33 -9.96 -1.63
CA ASP A 226 39.38 -10.54 -0.29
C ASP A 226 38.84 -11.97 -0.34
N ARG A 227 39.56 -12.92 0.29
CA ARG A 227 39.27 -14.35 0.27
C ARG A 227 37.84 -14.64 0.74
N ALA A 228 37.32 -13.80 1.65
CA ALA A 228 35.93 -13.83 2.10
C ALA A 228 34.93 -13.57 0.96
N THR A 229 35.25 -12.63 0.06
CA THR A 229 34.40 -12.31 -1.11
C THR A 229 34.37 -13.46 -2.12
N GLN A 230 35.51 -14.15 -2.31
CA GLN A 230 35.57 -15.33 -3.18
C GLN A 230 34.76 -16.51 -2.63
N ILE A 231 34.81 -16.75 -1.30
CA ILE A 231 34.02 -17.81 -0.65
C ILE A 231 32.52 -17.49 -0.77
N LEU A 232 32.11 -16.24 -0.52
CA LEU A 232 30.72 -15.83 -0.63
C LEU A 232 30.19 -15.99 -2.06
N ALA A 233 30.97 -15.58 -3.06
CA ALA A 233 30.63 -15.75 -4.47
C ALA A 233 30.46 -17.25 -4.83
N GLY A 234 31.35 -18.12 -4.34
CA GLY A 234 31.24 -19.57 -4.53
C GLY A 234 29.96 -20.15 -3.92
N LEU A 235 29.62 -19.74 -2.69
CA LEU A 235 28.38 -20.16 -2.01
C LEU A 235 27.11 -19.71 -2.75
N CYS A 236 27.10 -18.49 -3.28
CA CYS A 236 25.99 -17.98 -4.09
C CYS A 236 25.79 -18.80 -5.37
N VAL A 237 26.86 -19.18 -6.07
CA VAL A 237 26.77 -20.02 -7.27
C VAL A 237 26.22 -21.41 -6.94
N VAL A 238 26.68 -22.04 -5.85
CA VAL A 238 26.17 -23.35 -5.41
C VAL A 238 24.67 -23.28 -5.05
N LEU A 239 24.24 -22.22 -4.37
CA LEU A 239 22.83 -22.02 -4.02
C LEU A 239 21.94 -21.89 -5.26
N VAL A 240 22.36 -21.12 -6.27
CA VAL A 240 21.61 -20.97 -7.53
C VAL A 240 21.49 -22.29 -8.27
N LEU A 241 22.55 -23.11 -8.30
CA LEU A 241 22.52 -24.45 -8.91
C LEU A 241 21.57 -25.40 -8.17
N LEU A 242 21.55 -25.36 -6.83
CA LEU A 242 20.63 -26.17 -6.02
C LEU A 242 19.16 -25.78 -6.26
N LEU A 243 18.86 -24.47 -6.34
CA LEU A 243 17.52 -23.98 -6.65
C LEU A 243 17.07 -24.37 -8.06
N ALA A 244 17.97 -24.27 -9.05
CA ALA A 244 17.68 -24.70 -10.42
C ALA A 244 17.40 -26.22 -10.49
N ALA A 245 18.19 -27.04 -9.78
CA ALA A 245 17.98 -28.47 -9.68
C ALA A 245 16.64 -28.82 -9.00
N LEU A 246 16.28 -28.12 -7.92
CA LEU A 246 15.00 -28.27 -7.24
C LEU A 246 13.83 -27.95 -8.16
N LEU A 247 13.88 -26.81 -8.87
CA LEU A 247 12.84 -26.41 -9.83
C LEU A 247 12.72 -27.40 -10.98
N PHE A 248 13.84 -27.97 -11.44
CA PHE A 248 13.86 -29.02 -12.45
C PHE A 248 13.19 -30.31 -11.95
N LEU A 249 13.47 -30.72 -10.71
CA LEU A 249 12.83 -31.88 -10.08
C LEU A 249 11.31 -31.68 -9.90
N ILE A 250 10.89 -30.50 -9.46
CA ILE A 250 9.46 -30.16 -9.33
C ILE A 250 8.80 -30.25 -10.70
N ARG A 251 9.35 -29.60 -11.73
CA ARG A 251 8.81 -29.67 -13.10
C ARG A 251 8.78 -31.08 -13.67
N ARG A 252 9.78 -31.91 -13.34
CA ARG A 252 9.82 -33.32 -13.77
C ARG A 252 8.73 -34.14 -13.08
N SER A 253 8.50 -33.94 -11.79
CA SER A 253 7.42 -34.62 -11.05
C SER A 253 6.03 -34.20 -11.51
N SER A 254 5.82 -32.94 -11.89
CA SER A 254 4.52 -32.44 -12.38
C SER A 254 4.07 -33.12 -13.68
N ARG A 255 4.98 -33.65 -14.48
CA ARG A 255 4.65 -34.31 -15.75
C ARG A 255 4.22 -35.78 -15.61
N ALA A 256 4.43 -36.40 -14.44
CA ALA A 256 4.12 -37.81 -14.23
C ALA A 256 2.68 -38.09 -13.73
N VAL A 257 1.89 -37.05 -13.39
CA VAL A 257 0.57 -37.21 -12.75
C VAL A 257 -0.61 -36.93 -13.72
N GLY A 258 -0.35 -36.77 -15.02
CA GLY A 258 -1.34 -36.25 -15.97
C GLY A 258 -2.22 -37.24 -16.75
N THR A 259 -2.08 -38.57 -16.65
CA THR A 259 -2.69 -39.49 -17.63
C THR A 259 -3.74 -40.48 -17.11
N LEU A 260 -4.22 -40.40 -15.86
CA LEU A 260 -5.24 -41.32 -15.33
C LEU A 260 -6.46 -40.61 -14.73
N SER A 261 -7.21 -39.82 -15.50
CA SER A 261 -8.64 -39.56 -15.21
C SER A 261 -9.34 -38.75 -16.29
N ARG A 262 -9.59 -39.36 -17.45
CA ARG A 262 -10.75 -39.03 -18.29
C ARG A 262 -11.34 -40.33 -18.86
N ARG A 263 -12.02 -41.09 -18.01
CA ARG A 263 -13.02 -42.04 -18.49
C ARG A 263 -14.31 -41.26 -18.76
N ALA A 264 -14.73 -41.36 -20.01
CA ALA A 264 -15.96 -40.83 -20.55
C ALA A 264 -17.19 -41.40 -19.84
N LEU A 265 -18.16 -40.54 -19.58
CA LEU A 265 -19.57 -40.91 -19.41
C LEU A 265 -20.34 -40.24 -20.54
N ALA A 266 -20.47 -40.98 -21.64
CA ALA A 266 -21.45 -40.73 -22.68
C ALA A 266 -22.76 -41.43 -22.28
N ALA A 267 -23.85 -40.69 -22.19
CA ALA A 267 -25.20 -41.23 -22.01
C ALA A 267 -25.95 -41.19 -23.35
N PRO A 268 -26.62 -42.28 -23.79
CA PRO A 268 -27.47 -42.29 -24.97
C PRO A 268 -28.95 -42.15 -24.59
N GLY A 269 -29.73 -41.51 -25.46
CA GLY A 269 -31.21 -41.50 -25.44
C GLY A 269 -31.69 -40.48 -26.48
N VAL A 270 -31.99 -40.84 -27.74
CA VAL A 270 -33.11 -41.63 -28.29
C VAL A 270 -34.47 -40.99 -28.00
N GLY A 271 -35.10 -40.47 -29.06
CA GLY A 271 -36.49 -40.01 -29.08
C GLY A 271 -36.83 -39.22 -30.34
N ALA A 272 -37.04 -39.92 -31.46
CA ALA A 272 -37.61 -39.39 -32.70
C ALA A 272 -39.14 -39.19 -32.58
N VAL A 273 -39.78 -38.24 -33.26
CA VAL A 273 -40.64 -38.37 -34.48
C VAL A 273 -41.78 -37.29 -34.33
N PRO A 274 -42.54 -36.79 -35.34
CA PRO A 274 -42.30 -36.51 -36.76
C PRO A 274 -42.53 -35.03 -37.15
N VAL A 275 -42.23 -34.73 -38.41
CA VAL A 275 -42.61 -33.53 -39.17
C VAL A 275 -44.05 -33.66 -39.69
N THR A 276 -44.87 -32.61 -39.52
CA THR A 276 -46.04 -32.36 -40.38
C THR A 276 -46.16 -30.87 -40.70
N THR A 277 -46.46 -30.62 -41.97
CA THR A 277 -46.45 -29.37 -42.71
C THR A 277 -47.65 -28.44 -42.44
N ALA A 278 -47.40 -27.14 -42.62
CA ALA A 278 -48.25 -26.13 -43.26
C ALA A 278 -48.98 -25.07 -42.41
N ARG A 279 -48.78 -23.82 -42.87
CA ARG A 279 -49.71 -22.67 -42.95
C ARG A 279 -49.67 -21.61 -41.84
N ALA A 280 -48.98 -20.51 -42.21
CA ALA A 280 -49.21 -19.09 -41.94
C ALA A 280 -50.33 -18.69 -40.94
N HIS A 281 -49.95 -18.03 -39.84
CA HIS A 281 -50.46 -16.71 -39.41
C HIS A 281 -49.78 -16.26 -38.10
N ALA A 282 -49.37 -14.98 -38.08
CA ALA A 282 -49.07 -14.08 -36.95
C ALA A 282 -48.00 -14.47 -35.88
N PRO A 283 -47.09 -13.56 -35.51
CA PRO A 283 -46.19 -13.77 -34.38
C PRO A 283 -46.93 -13.43 -33.08
N ASP A 284 -47.39 -14.46 -32.37
CA ASP A 284 -47.86 -14.30 -30.99
C ASP A 284 -46.70 -14.65 -30.04
N GLU A 285 -46.29 -13.64 -29.28
CA GLU A 285 -45.14 -13.63 -28.39
C GLU A 285 -45.39 -14.60 -27.23
N THR A 286 -44.72 -15.76 -27.28
CA THR A 286 -44.81 -16.79 -26.24
C THR A 286 -44.06 -16.31 -25.00
N THR A 287 -44.82 -15.63 -24.13
CA THR A 287 -44.44 -15.34 -22.74
C THR A 287 -44.18 -16.68 -22.03
N THR A 288 -42.90 -17.06 -22.01
CA THR A 288 -42.39 -18.14 -21.17
C THR A 288 -42.77 -17.80 -19.74
N ARG A 289 -43.71 -18.56 -19.16
CA ARG A 289 -44.05 -18.45 -17.73
C ARG A 289 -42.78 -18.67 -16.93
N LEU A 290 -42.18 -17.58 -16.46
CA LEU A 290 -41.19 -17.59 -15.40
C LEU A 290 -41.81 -18.38 -14.26
N ARG A 291 -41.20 -19.54 -13.93
CA ARG A 291 -41.44 -20.18 -12.64
C ARG A 291 -41.16 -19.13 -11.58
N VAL A 292 -42.23 -18.63 -10.97
CA VAL A 292 -42.19 -17.79 -9.77
C VAL A 292 -41.42 -18.60 -8.74
N THR A 293 -40.16 -18.24 -8.56
CA THR A 293 -39.34 -18.72 -7.46
C THR A 293 -40.05 -18.25 -6.19
N PRO A 294 -40.22 -19.11 -5.16
CA PRO A 294 -40.92 -18.73 -3.94
C PRO A 294 -40.34 -17.42 -3.42
N THR A 295 -41.21 -16.43 -3.23
CA THR A 295 -40.84 -15.14 -2.65
C THR A 295 -40.03 -15.38 -1.37
N PRO A 296 -38.80 -14.84 -1.26
CA PRO A 296 -38.04 -14.95 -0.02
C PRO A 296 -38.90 -14.33 1.08
N ARG A 297 -39.23 -15.13 2.09
CA ARG A 297 -39.98 -14.67 3.27
C ARG A 297 -39.12 -13.65 4.02
N TYR A 298 -39.23 -12.39 3.62
CA TYR A 298 -38.69 -11.24 4.34
C TYR A 298 -39.30 -11.26 5.75
N GLY A 299 -38.45 -11.34 6.78
CA GLY A 299 -38.89 -11.32 8.18
C GLY A 299 -38.63 -12.60 8.98
N ARG A 300 -37.80 -13.53 8.50
CA ARG A 300 -37.32 -14.61 9.37
C ARG A 300 -36.43 -13.99 10.46
N ARG A 301 -36.95 -13.92 11.69
CA ARG A 301 -36.16 -13.55 12.87
C ARG A 301 -34.95 -14.48 12.95
N VAL A 302 -33.76 -13.91 12.80
CA VAL A 302 -32.51 -14.62 13.03
C VAL A 302 -32.44 -14.83 14.54
N GLY A 303 -32.43 -16.09 14.98
CA GLY A 303 -32.39 -16.43 16.41
C GLY A 303 -31.11 -15.92 17.10
N ASN A 304 -31.07 -16.01 18.42
CA ASN A 304 -29.92 -15.60 19.25
C ASN A 304 -28.57 -16.03 18.63
N VAL A 305 -27.65 -15.07 18.51
CA VAL A 305 -26.33 -15.17 17.89
C VAL A 305 -25.51 -16.36 18.44
N PRO A 306 -25.34 -17.48 17.69
CA PRO A 306 -24.64 -18.66 18.21
C PRO A 306 -23.12 -18.65 17.94
N GLY A 307 -22.56 -17.64 17.29
CA GLY A 307 -21.19 -17.67 16.76
C GLY A 307 -20.25 -16.60 17.30
N PRO A 308 -18.93 -16.75 17.08
CA PRO A 308 -17.97 -15.67 17.26
C PRO A 308 -18.33 -14.54 16.28
N ALA A 309 -18.77 -13.41 16.83
CA ALA A 309 -19.03 -12.21 16.04
C ALA A 309 -17.72 -11.48 15.74
N ARG A 310 -17.60 -10.96 14.52
CA ARG A 310 -16.52 -10.06 14.11
C ARG A 310 -17.07 -8.63 14.07
N SER A 311 -16.27 -7.62 14.44
CA SER A 311 -16.71 -6.23 14.27
C SER A 311 -16.48 -5.76 12.83
N ALA A 312 -17.45 -5.04 12.28
CA ALA A 312 -17.38 -4.43 10.96
C ALA A 312 -17.88 -2.98 11.01
N VAL A 313 -17.46 -2.17 10.03
CA VAL A 313 -17.89 -0.76 9.90
C VAL A 313 -19.01 -0.68 8.87
N VAL A 314 -20.13 -0.04 9.24
CA VAL A 314 -21.25 0.20 8.31
C VAL A 314 -20.79 1.18 7.23
N ARG A 315 -20.93 0.82 5.94
CA ARG A 315 -20.59 1.72 4.82
C ARG A 315 -21.80 2.32 4.14
N THR A 316 -22.94 1.63 4.19
CA THR A 316 -24.24 2.13 3.72
C THR A 316 -25.29 1.86 4.78
N GLU A 317 -26.36 2.66 4.83
CA GLU A 317 -27.50 2.37 5.70
C GLU A 317 -28.04 0.95 5.43
N LEU A 318 -28.10 0.11 6.45
CA LEU A 318 -28.45 -1.31 6.35
C LEU A 318 -29.95 -1.53 6.62
N HIS A 319 -30.84 -1.40 5.63
CA HIS A 319 -32.23 -1.83 5.83
C HIS A 319 -32.97 -2.25 4.54
N PRO A 320 -33.42 -3.52 4.41
CA PRO A 320 -33.00 -4.68 5.19
C PRO A 320 -31.57 -5.12 4.84
N GLN A 321 -30.98 -4.57 3.77
CA GLN A 321 -29.67 -4.92 3.23
C GLN A 321 -28.80 -3.68 3.06
N GLY A 322 -27.48 -3.90 3.01
CA GLY A 322 -26.50 -2.92 2.53
C GLY A 322 -25.09 -3.49 2.67
N TYR A 323 -24.10 -2.63 2.92
CA TYR A 323 -22.70 -3.02 2.93
C TYR A 323 -21.99 -2.67 4.24
N VAL A 324 -21.13 -3.60 4.65
CA VAL A 324 -20.22 -3.45 5.80
C VAL A 324 -18.80 -3.69 5.32
N GLU A 325 -17.85 -3.01 5.94
CA GLU A 325 -16.44 -3.26 5.74
C GLU A 325 -15.88 -4.10 6.88
N LEU A 326 -15.35 -5.27 6.52
CA LEU A 326 -14.66 -6.18 7.40
C LEU A 326 -13.26 -6.40 6.83
N ASP A 327 -12.22 -6.15 7.62
CA ASP A 327 -10.82 -6.29 7.19
C ASP A 327 -10.48 -5.55 5.88
N ARG A 328 -11.03 -4.34 5.71
CA ARG A 328 -10.91 -3.49 4.49
C ARG A 328 -11.55 -4.08 3.23
N VAL A 329 -12.36 -5.12 3.35
CA VAL A 329 -13.13 -5.71 2.25
C VAL A 329 -14.61 -5.42 2.47
N LEU A 330 -15.28 -5.02 1.40
CA LEU A 330 -16.70 -4.69 1.42
C LEU A 330 -17.54 -5.96 1.24
N TYR A 331 -18.39 -6.26 2.21
CA TYR A 331 -19.30 -7.41 2.19
C TYR A 331 -20.76 -6.97 2.18
N ARG A 332 -21.60 -7.75 1.50
CA ARG A 332 -23.06 -7.57 1.56
C ARG A 332 -23.55 -8.08 2.91
N ALA A 333 -24.35 -7.30 3.60
CA ALA A 333 -24.93 -7.67 4.89
C ALA A 333 -26.43 -7.40 4.97
N VAL A 334 -27.12 -8.20 5.76
CA VAL A 334 -28.53 -8.05 6.14
C VAL A 334 -28.62 -7.65 7.59
N TRP A 335 -29.45 -6.65 7.89
CA TRP A 335 -29.73 -6.25 9.27
C TRP A 335 -30.58 -7.29 9.98
N ALA A 336 -30.07 -7.87 11.07
CA ALA A 336 -30.69 -9.02 11.72
C ALA A 336 -31.91 -8.65 12.58
N GLU A 337 -32.03 -7.39 13.03
CA GLU A 337 -33.10 -6.92 13.92
C GLU A 337 -34.06 -5.96 13.20
N PRO A 338 -35.12 -6.44 12.53
CA PRO A 338 -35.99 -5.59 11.71
C PRO A 338 -36.74 -4.50 12.49
N GLY A 339 -36.87 -4.63 13.82
CA GLY A 339 -37.53 -3.65 14.69
C GLY A 339 -36.62 -2.54 15.22
N ARG A 340 -35.33 -2.56 14.89
CA ARG A 340 -34.35 -1.56 15.32
C ARG A 340 -33.69 -0.94 14.08
N PRO A 341 -33.56 0.39 13.99
CA PRO A 341 -32.84 0.98 12.87
C PRO A 341 -31.35 0.60 12.92
N PRO A 342 -30.71 0.42 11.76
CA PRO A 342 -29.26 0.20 11.69
C PRO A 342 -28.50 1.46 12.17
N PRO A 343 -27.25 1.33 12.65
CA PRO A 343 -26.36 2.47 12.83
C PRO A 343 -26.15 3.24 11.53
N ALA A 344 -25.86 4.54 11.64
CA ALA A 344 -25.47 5.36 10.50
C ALA A 344 -24.14 4.86 9.88
N PRO A 345 -23.86 5.16 8.59
CA PRO A 345 -22.57 4.89 7.99
C PRO A 345 -21.41 5.41 8.84
N GLY A 346 -20.38 4.58 9.02
CA GLY A 346 -19.27 4.80 9.96
C GLY A 346 -19.45 4.12 11.32
N GLY A 347 -20.68 3.72 11.68
CA GLY A 347 -20.97 3.00 12.92
C GLY A 347 -20.41 1.57 12.93
N LEU A 348 -20.16 1.03 14.12
CA LEU A 348 -19.73 -0.35 14.31
C LEU A 348 -20.92 -1.30 14.46
N VAL A 349 -20.79 -2.49 13.87
CA VAL A 349 -21.76 -3.59 13.98
C VAL A 349 -21.03 -4.92 14.20
N ASP A 350 -21.69 -5.85 14.85
CA ASP A 350 -21.24 -7.23 14.99
C ASP A 350 -21.75 -8.04 13.80
N VAL A 351 -20.87 -8.72 13.06
CA VAL A 351 -21.24 -9.55 11.90
C VAL A 351 -21.00 -11.03 12.15
N THR A 352 -21.94 -11.85 11.71
CA THR A 352 -21.79 -13.32 11.63
C THR A 352 -22.04 -13.81 10.22
N ASP A 353 -21.42 -14.93 9.87
CA ASP A 353 -21.70 -15.59 8.59
C ASP A 353 -23.17 -16.04 8.51
N ALA A 354 -23.70 -16.12 7.29
CA ALA A 354 -25.01 -16.71 7.06
C ALA A 354 -25.06 -18.17 7.51
N ARG A 355 -26.22 -18.59 8.00
CA ARG A 355 -26.46 -19.99 8.35
C ARG A 355 -26.59 -20.86 7.10
N GLU A 356 -27.00 -20.26 5.99
CA GLU A 356 -27.01 -20.86 4.68
C GLU A 356 -25.55 -21.01 4.17
N ARG A 357 -25.10 -22.25 3.95
CA ARG A 357 -23.70 -22.57 3.60
C ARG A 357 -23.17 -21.91 2.32
N ASP A 358 -24.05 -21.39 1.47
CA ASP A 358 -23.71 -20.84 0.15
C ASP A 358 -24.09 -19.35 0.00
N SER A 359 -24.34 -18.65 1.11
CA SER A 359 -24.72 -17.24 1.07
C SER A 359 -23.52 -16.34 1.39
N ASP A 360 -23.08 -15.53 0.42
CA ASP A 360 -22.09 -14.47 0.58
C ASP A 360 -22.61 -13.26 1.40
N VAL A 361 -23.68 -13.45 2.16
CA VAL A 361 -24.36 -12.40 2.93
C VAL A 361 -24.06 -12.58 4.40
N LEU A 362 -23.54 -11.53 5.02
CA LEU A 362 -23.34 -11.47 6.46
C LEU A 362 -24.63 -11.02 7.16
N TYR A 363 -24.84 -11.45 8.41
CA TYR A 363 -25.87 -10.87 9.27
C TYR A 363 -25.23 -9.86 10.21
N ALA A 364 -25.70 -8.61 10.16
CA ALA A 364 -25.25 -7.53 11.02
C ALA A 364 -26.19 -7.34 12.21
N PHE A 365 -25.60 -7.25 13.40
CA PHE A 365 -26.26 -7.05 14.68
C PHE A 365 -25.79 -5.72 15.29
N PRO A 366 -26.63 -5.07 16.11
CA PRO A 366 -26.15 -3.94 16.90
C PRO A 366 -25.00 -4.40 17.81
N PRO A 367 -24.01 -3.52 18.06
CA PRO A 367 -22.84 -3.87 18.87
C PRO A 367 -23.30 -4.35 20.25
N THR A 368 -22.84 -5.52 20.66
CA THR A 368 -23.22 -6.10 21.94
C THR A 368 -22.59 -5.28 23.07
N THR A 369 -23.36 -4.40 23.70
CA THR A 369 -22.92 -3.59 24.85
C THR A 369 -22.33 -4.52 25.93
N GLY A 370 -21.01 -4.53 26.06
CA GLY A 370 -20.28 -5.30 27.09
C GLY A 370 -19.28 -6.34 26.60
N ARG A 371 -19.20 -6.70 25.30
CA ARG A 371 -18.18 -7.67 24.82
C ARG A 371 -16.83 -7.04 24.47
N HIS A 372 -16.77 -5.77 24.08
CA HIS A 372 -15.52 -5.13 23.65
C HIS A 372 -14.58 -4.71 24.79
N ALA A 373 -15.03 -4.76 26.06
CA ALA A 373 -14.23 -4.28 27.20
C ALA A 373 -13.20 -5.29 27.75
N LYS A 374 -13.15 -6.54 27.26
CA LYS A 374 -12.38 -7.62 27.94
C LYS A 374 -11.14 -8.14 27.19
N GLY A 375 -10.76 -7.54 26.07
CA GLY A 375 -9.66 -8.03 25.22
C GLY A 375 -8.31 -7.32 25.36
N THR A 376 -8.29 -6.09 25.88
CA THR A 376 -7.07 -5.25 25.88
C THR A 376 -6.58 -5.08 27.31
N ARG A 377 -5.70 -5.99 27.74
CA ARG A 377 -4.91 -5.79 28.97
C ARG A 377 -3.75 -4.85 28.63
N PRO A 378 -3.46 -3.82 29.46
CA PRO A 378 -2.41 -2.83 29.22
C PRO A 378 -1.01 -3.43 29.12
#